data_AF-A0A644X2F3-F1
#
_entry.id   AF-A0A644X2F3-F1
#
_cell.length_a   1.000
_cell.length_b   1.000
_cell.length_c   1.000
_cell.angle_alpha   90.00
_cell.angle_beta   90.00
_cell.angle_gamma   90.00
#
_symmetry.space_group_name_H-M   'P 1'
#
loop_
_entity.id
_entity.type
_entity.pdbx_description
1 polymer ?
#
loop_
_entity_poly.entity_id
_entity_poly.type
_entity_poly.pdbx_seq_one_letter_code
_entity_poly.pdbx_strand_id
1 'polypeptide(L)'
;MSDLADAVLPLVRTRADLHRWSASNAYGSQLHEAVVRPCEAVAFALHTLEDPRLAWALAHPLDLDDPYLWDELATAYEKVDPLAALTVHTSRVRADLEIADAKHVRAAARRLARMRALARRADQVAEVDQLIAELRTTHRRRPRLQQEFDRAGLP
;
A
#
# COMPACT_ATOMS: atom_id res chain seq x y z
N MET A 1 -39.44 -24.81 8.08
CA MET A 1 -38.65 -23.63 7.67
C MET A 1 -38.40 -23.81 6.18
N SER A 2 -39.27 -23.22 5.35
CA SER A 2 -39.07 -23.23 3.89
C SER A 2 -37.83 -22.38 3.61
N ASP A 3 -36.84 -22.96 2.94
CA ASP A 3 -35.59 -22.28 2.63
C ASP A 3 -35.90 -21.06 1.74
N LEU A 4 -35.25 -19.92 2.01
CA LEU A 4 -35.39 -18.69 1.21
C LEU A 4 -35.09 -19.00 -0.27
N ALA A 5 -34.22 -19.99 -0.51
CA ALA A 5 -33.90 -20.53 -1.82
C ALA A 5 -35.14 -21.07 -2.57
N ASP A 6 -36.03 -21.83 -1.93
CA ASP A 6 -37.17 -22.47 -2.60
C ASP A 6 -38.24 -21.48 -3.07
N ALA A 7 -38.36 -20.34 -2.38
CA ALA A 7 -39.30 -19.26 -2.74
C ALA A 7 -38.75 -18.34 -3.84
N VAL A 8 -37.43 -18.12 -3.88
CA VAL A 8 -36.81 -17.14 -4.78
C VAL A 8 -36.41 -17.77 -6.12
N LEU A 9 -35.97 -19.04 -6.13
CA LEU A 9 -35.44 -19.70 -7.32
C LEU A 9 -36.42 -19.78 -8.52
N PRO A 10 -37.74 -19.97 -8.36
CA PRO A 10 -38.68 -20.00 -9.49
C PRO A 10 -38.91 -18.64 -10.15
N LEU A 11 -38.79 -17.54 -9.40
CA LEU A 11 -39.00 -16.17 -9.88
C LEU A 11 -37.81 -15.65 -10.72
N VAL A 12 -36.63 -16.25 -10.54
CA VAL A 12 -35.37 -15.86 -11.20
C VAL A 12 -35.07 -16.71 -12.45
N ARG A 13 -35.85 -17.78 -12.70
CA ARG A 13 -35.52 -18.84 -13.68
C ARG A 13 -35.92 -18.56 -15.13
N THR A 14 -36.33 -17.35 -15.51
CA THR A 14 -36.56 -17.05 -16.92
C THR A 14 -35.22 -16.84 -17.64
N ARG A 15 -35.03 -17.58 -18.76
CA ARG A 15 -33.82 -17.71 -19.58
C ARG A 15 -33.11 -16.39 -19.97
N ALA A 16 -33.81 -15.25 -19.86
CA ALA A 16 -33.30 -13.93 -20.18
C ALA A 16 -32.36 -13.33 -19.10
N ASP A 17 -32.46 -13.74 -17.84
CA ASP A 17 -31.66 -13.15 -16.75
C ASP A 17 -30.41 -13.96 -16.36
N LEU A 18 -30.22 -15.12 -17.01
CA LEU A 18 -29.04 -15.98 -16.84
C LEU A 18 -27.72 -15.25 -17.14
N HIS A 19 -27.68 -14.35 -18.12
CA HIS A 19 -26.48 -13.58 -18.46
C HIS A 19 -26.15 -12.51 -17.40
N ARG A 20 -27.17 -11.88 -16.79
CA ARG A 20 -26.96 -10.95 -15.69
C ARG A 20 -26.56 -11.68 -14.41
N TRP A 21 -27.11 -12.86 -14.15
CA TRP A 21 -26.74 -13.68 -13.00
C TRP A 21 -25.36 -14.33 -13.15
N SER A 22 -25.00 -14.83 -14.35
CA SER A 22 -23.64 -15.34 -14.60
C SER A 22 -22.60 -14.24 -14.50
N ALA A 23 -22.93 -13.03 -14.99
CA ALA A 23 -22.05 -11.86 -14.84
C ALA A 23 -21.93 -11.43 -13.37
N SER A 24 -23.03 -11.39 -12.60
CA SER A 24 -23.00 -11.07 -11.18
C SER A 24 -22.31 -12.13 -10.33
N ASN A 25 -22.45 -13.41 -10.65
CA ASN A 25 -21.75 -14.50 -9.96
C ASN A 25 -20.28 -14.56 -10.35
N ALA A 26 -19.94 -14.30 -11.62
CA ALA A 26 -18.54 -14.17 -12.04
C ALA A 26 -17.89 -12.96 -11.34
N TYR A 27 -18.60 -11.83 -11.28
CA TYR A 27 -18.17 -10.65 -10.53
C TYR A 27 -18.03 -10.95 -9.03
N GLY A 28 -18.99 -11.66 -8.44
CA GLY A 28 -18.92 -12.10 -7.05
C GLY A 28 -17.79 -13.09 -6.77
N SER A 29 -17.51 -14.01 -7.70
CA SER A 29 -16.38 -14.95 -7.60
C SER A 29 -15.04 -14.25 -7.76
N GLN A 30 -14.93 -13.28 -8.67
CA GLN A 30 -13.74 -12.45 -8.86
C GLN A 30 -13.50 -11.53 -7.65
N LEU A 31 -14.56 -10.96 -7.08
CA LEU A 31 -14.46 -10.20 -5.83
C LEU A 31 -14.04 -11.09 -4.67
N HIS A 32 -14.61 -12.30 -4.56
CA HIS A 32 -14.22 -13.25 -3.53
C HIS A 32 -12.77 -13.71 -3.72
N GLU A 33 -12.35 -14.01 -4.95
CA GLU A 33 -10.98 -14.40 -5.29
C GLU A 33 -9.97 -13.27 -5.02
N ALA A 34 -10.32 -12.02 -5.36
CA ALA A 34 -9.51 -10.85 -5.04
C ALA A 34 -9.38 -10.61 -3.52
N VAL A 35 -10.45 -10.86 -2.75
CA VAL A 35 -10.42 -10.84 -1.28
C VAL A 35 -9.58 -11.99 -0.71
N VAL A 36 -9.59 -13.16 -1.36
CA VAL A 36 -8.79 -14.32 -0.95
C VAL A 36 -7.31 -14.14 -1.32
N ARG A 37 -7.00 -13.33 -2.34
CA ARG A 37 -5.62 -13.07 -2.81
C ARG A 37 -5.33 -11.59 -3.08
N PRO A 38 -5.26 -10.75 -2.02
CA PRO A 38 -4.95 -9.33 -2.13
C PRO A 38 -3.69 -9.01 -2.93
N CYS A 39 -2.60 -9.75 -2.68
CA CYS A 39 -1.31 -9.52 -3.36
C CYS A 39 -1.42 -9.74 -4.87
N GLU A 40 -2.14 -10.77 -5.31
CA GLU A 40 -2.30 -11.07 -6.74
C GLU A 40 -3.14 -9.99 -7.44
N ALA A 41 -4.22 -9.54 -6.81
CA ALA A 41 -5.07 -8.49 -7.37
C ALA A 41 -4.32 -7.15 -7.52
N VAL A 42 -3.56 -6.75 -6.48
CA VAL A 42 -2.77 -5.51 -6.52
C VAL A 42 -1.62 -5.62 -7.51
N ALA A 43 -0.87 -6.73 -7.51
CA ALA A 43 0.23 -6.97 -8.44
C ALA A 43 -0.24 -7.01 -9.90
N PHE A 44 -1.41 -7.60 -10.17
CA PHE A 44 -2.00 -7.60 -11.49
C PHE A 44 -2.33 -6.18 -11.96
N ALA A 45 -2.99 -5.38 -11.12
CA ALA A 45 -3.29 -3.98 -11.44
C ALA A 45 -2.00 -3.16 -11.67
N LEU A 46 -0.98 -3.36 -10.83
CA LEU A 46 0.26 -2.61 -10.90
C LEU A 46 1.15 -2.99 -12.10
N HIS A 47 1.33 -4.28 -12.37
CA HIS A 47 2.32 -4.77 -13.34
C HIS A 47 1.71 -5.21 -14.67
N THR A 48 0.48 -5.71 -14.68
CA THR A 48 -0.16 -6.20 -15.91
C THR A 48 -1.02 -5.13 -16.56
N LEU A 49 -1.82 -4.42 -15.76
CA LEU A 49 -2.63 -3.31 -16.26
C LEU A 49 -1.84 -1.99 -16.28
N GLU A 50 -0.67 -1.94 -15.64
CA GLU A 50 0.15 -0.73 -15.47
C GLU A 50 -0.66 0.45 -14.91
N ASP A 51 -1.65 0.15 -14.05
CA ASP A 51 -2.54 1.14 -13.45
C ASP A 51 -2.25 1.29 -11.95
N PRO A 52 -1.32 2.19 -11.58
CA PRO A 52 -0.99 2.44 -10.17
C PRO A 52 -2.16 3.06 -9.39
N ARG A 53 -3.13 3.72 -10.04
CA ARG A 53 -4.33 4.26 -9.36
C ARG A 53 -5.26 3.15 -8.94
N LEU A 54 -5.53 2.21 -9.84
CA LEU A 54 -6.31 1.03 -9.51
C LEU A 54 -5.62 0.19 -8.42
N ALA A 55 -4.32 -0.07 -8.57
CA ALA A 55 -3.55 -0.82 -7.57
C ALA A 55 -3.61 -0.16 -6.18
N TRP A 56 -3.47 1.17 -6.10
CA TRP A 56 -3.58 1.94 -4.84
C TRP A 56 -4.97 1.85 -4.21
N ALA A 57 -6.02 1.96 -5.03
CA ALA A 57 -7.40 1.88 -4.59
C ALA A 57 -7.78 0.48 -4.09
N LEU A 58 -7.12 -0.58 -4.61
CA LEU A 58 -7.32 -1.96 -4.17
C LEU A 58 -6.50 -2.31 -2.92
N ALA A 59 -5.30 -1.77 -2.78
CA ALA A 59 -4.38 -2.17 -1.70
C ALA A 59 -4.91 -1.88 -0.29
N HIS A 60 -5.64 -0.77 -0.10
CA HIS A 60 -6.18 -0.42 1.22
C HIS A 60 -7.39 -1.28 1.62
N PRO A 61 -8.45 -1.42 0.80
CA PRO A 61 -9.62 -2.21 1.19
C PRO A 61 -9.35 -3.71 1.27
N LEU A 62 -8.36 -4.21 0.52
CA LEU A 62 -7.95 -5.62 0.56
C LEU A 62 -6.95 -5.93 1.68
N ASP A 63 -6.57 -4.93 2.50
CA ASP A 63 -5.61 -5.06 3.59
C ASP A 63 -4.31 -5.74 3.14
N LEU A 64 -3.66 -5.16 2.11
CA LEU A 64 -2.45 -5.72 1.55
C LEU A 64 -1.36 -5.89 2.62
N ASP A 65 -0.98 -7.13 2.92
CA ASP A 65 0.09 -7.46 3.87
C ASP A 65 1.38 -7.92 3.16
N ASP A 66 1.79 -7.18 2.13
CA ASP A 66 3.05 -7.42 1.42
C ASP A 66 3.93 -6.17 1.46
N PRO A 67 4.95 -6.16 2.35
CA PRO A 67 5.99 -5.13 2.42
C PRO A 67 6.64 -4.73 1.11
N TYR A 68 6.94 -5.71 0.25
CA TYR A 68 7.66 -5.50 -0.99
C TYR A 68 6.73 -4.90 -2.04
N LEU A 69 5.52 -5.45 -2.17
CA LEU A 69 4.54 -4.91 -3.11
C LEU A 69 4.08 -3.50 -2.73
N TRP A 70 3.97 -3.19 -1.43
CA TRP A 70 3.74 -1.82 -0.97
C TRP A 70 4.86 -0.85 -1.37
N ASP A 71 6.12 -1.31 -1.36
CA ASP A 71 7.26 -0.47 -1.76
C ASP A 71 7.25 -0.17 -3.26
N GLU A 72 6.94 -1.17 -4.08
CA GLU A 72 6.77 -0.99 -5.52
C GLU A 72 5.58 -0.09 -5.84
N LEU A 73 4.44 -0.35 -5.21
CA LEU A 73 3.22 0.41 -5.38
C LEU A 73 3.42 1.88 -4.98
N ALA A 74 4.00 2.14 -3.80
CA ALA A 74 4.28 3.50 -3.35
C ALA A 74 5.18 4.23 -4.35
N THR A 75 6.25 3.58 -4.81
CA THR A 75 7.19 4.13 -5.81
C THR A 75 6.48 4.48 -7.12
N ALA A 76 5.60 3.61 -7.62
CA ALA A 76 4.82 3.88 -8.82
C ALA A 76 3.83 5.03 -8.60
N TYR A 77 3.22 5.09 -7.41
CA TYR A 77 2.22 6.09 -7.06
C TYR A 77 2.79 7.48 -6.77
N GLU A 78 4.09 7.60 -6.48
CA GLU A 78 4.78 8.89 -6.33
C GLU A 78 4.56 9.84 -7.53
N LYS A 79 4.38 9.30 -8.74
CA LYS A 79 4.12 10.09 -9.96
C LYS A 79 2.67 10.57 -10.05
N VAL A 80 1.76 9.88 -9.39
CA VAL A 80 0.32 10.15 -9.40
C VAL A 80 -0.03 11.15 -8.31
N ASP A 81 0.36 10.84 -7.07
CA ASP A 81 0.17 11.68 -5.90
C ASP A 81 1.37 11.46 -4.95
N PRO A 82 2.36 12.37 -4.99
CA PRO A 82 3.53 12.29 -4.12
C PRO A 82 3.16 12.30 -2.63
N LEU A 83 2.12 13.04 -2.24
CA LEU A 83 1.76 13.22 -0.83
C LEU A 83 1.10 11.98 -0.27
N ALA A 84 0.19 11.36 -1.04
CA ALA A 84 -0.37 10.07 -0.67
C ALA A 84 0.74 9.01 -0.48
N ALA A 85 1.73 8.96 -1.39
CA ALA A 85 2.84 8.02 -1.28
C ALA A 85 3.69 8.24 0.00
N LEU A 86 3.83 9.47 0.51
CA LEU A 86 4.56 9.75 1.75
C LEU A 86 3.97 9.02 2.97
N THR A 87 2.65 8.83 3.02
CA THR A 87 1.99 8.13 4.13
C THR A 87 2.44 6.68 4.21
N VAL A 88 2.47 5.97 3.07
CA VAL A 88 2.98 4.59 3.00
C VAL A 88 4.47 4.55 3.30
N HIS A 89 5.28 5.46 2.73
CA HIS A 89 6.71 5.50 3.05
C HIS A 89 6.96 5.72 4.55
N THR A 90 6.14 6.52 5.23
CA THR A 90 6.24 6.73 6.68
C THR A 90 6.01 5.44 7.46
N SER A 91 4.94 4.70 7.16
CA SER A 91 4.65 3.40 7.78
C SER A 91 5.78 2.41 7.56
N ARG A 92 6.34 2.39 6.34
CA ARG A 92 7.47 1.53 5.98
C ARG A 92 8.76 1.90 6.74
N VAL A 93 9.07 3.20 6.89
CA VAL A 93 10.20 3.64 7.74
C VAL A 93 10.03 3.13 9.16
N ARG A 94 8.84 3.24 9.74
CA ARG A 94 8.58 2.77 11.11
C ARG A 94 8.82 1.27 11.23
N ALA A 95 8.29 0.47 10.31
CA ALA A 95 8.51 -0.97 10.26
C ALA A 95 10.01 -1.33 10.10
N ASP A 96 10.73 -0.64 9.21
CA ASP A 96 12.19 -0.83 9.04
C ASP A 96 12.95 -0.54 10.36
N LEU A 97 12.50 0.44 11.15
CA LEU A 97 13.17 0.82 12.40
C LEU A 97 12.80 -0.04 13.62
N GLU A 98 11.73 -0.83 13.55
CA GLU A 98 11.42 -1.83 14.57
C GLU A 98 12.51 -2.91 14.61
N ILE A 99 12.98 -3.33 13.44
CA ILE A 99 14.06 -4.31 13.30
C ILE A 99 15.41 -3.61 13.45
N ALA A 100 16.09 -3.85 14.58
CA ALA A 100 17.37 -3.22 14.91
C ALA A 100 18.58 -3.82 14.16
N ASP A 101 18.46 -4.02 12.85
CA ASP A 101 19.50 -4.51 11.95
C ASP A 101 20.02 -3.40 11.00
N ALA A 102 21.28 -3.50 10.62
CA ALA A 102 21.96 -2.54 9.75
C ALA A 102 21.32 -2.43 8.35
N LYS A 103 20.76 -3.50 7.79
CA LYS A 103 20.10 -3.45 6.49
C LYS A 103 18.85 -2.57 6.54
N HIS A 104 18.03 -2.76 7.55
CA HIS A 104 16.76 -2.05 7.71
C HIS A 104 16.98 -0.58 8.07
N VAL A 105 17.94 -0.28 8.95
CA VAL A 105 18.33 1.11 9.24
C VAL A 105 18.78 1.87 7.98
N ARG A 106 19.55 1.22 7.09
CA ARG A 106 19.92 1.84 5.80
C ARG A 106 18.74 2.00 4.86
N ALA A 107 17.81 1.05 4.84
CA ALA A 107 16.59 1.15 4.05
C ALA A 107 15.74 2.34 4.50
N ALA A 108 15.54 2.48 5.82
CA ALA A 108 14.85 3.63 6.42
C ALA A 108 15.52 4.96 6.05
N ALA A 109 16.85 5.07 6.19
CA ALA A 109 17.57 6.31 5.86
C ALA A 109 17.43 6.69 4.38
N ARG A 110 17.55 5.73 3.46
CA ARG A 110 17.33 5.96 2.02
C ARG A 110 15.89 6.39 1.72
N ARG A 111 14.92 5.77 2.38
CA ARG A 111 13.50 6.09 2.23
C ARG A 111 13.17 7.49 2.73
N LEU A 112 13.71 7.90 3.88
CA LEU A 112 13.58 9.28 4.39
C LEU A 112 14.19 10.30 3.41
N ALA A 113 15.35 10.00 2.82
CA ALA A 113 15.95 10.86 1.80
C ALA A 113 15.04 10.99 0.55
N ARG A 114 14.41 9.88 0.12
CA ARG A 114 13.41 9.90 -0.96
C ARG A 114 12.19 10.73 -0.59
N MET A 115 11.64 10.55 0.61
CA MET A 115 10.50 11.32 1.11
C MET A 115 10.80 12.83 1.10
N ARG A 116 11.98 13.26 1.56
CA ARG A 116 12.39 14.66 1.48
C ARG A 116 12.41 15.17 0.04
N ALA A 117 12.92 14.38 -0.90
CA ALA A 117 12.97 14.75 -2.31
C ALA A 117 11.57 14.89 -2.94
N LEU A 118 10.62 14.03 -2.55
CA LEU A 118 9.22 14.13 -2.98
C LEU A 118 8.54 15.36 -2.38
N ALA A 119 8.69 15.57 -1.07
CA ALA A 119 8.07 16.67 -0.34
C ALA A 119 8.55 18.06 -0.81
N ARG A 120 9.78 18.16 -1.35
CA ARG A 120 10.28 19.40 -1.99
C ARG A 120 9.38 19.89 -3.12
N ARG A 121 8.78 18.97 -3.89
CA ARG A 121 7.93 19.33 -5.03
C ARG A 121 6.57 19.87 -4.59
N ALA A 122 6.17 19.54 -3.37
CA ALA A 122 4.89 19.92 -2.77
C ALA A 122 5.04 20.99 -1.67
N ASP A 123 6.24 21.57 -1.50
CA ASP A 123 6.57 22.53 -0.43
C ASP A 123 6.30 22.03 1.01
N GLN A 124 6.33 20.71 1.22
CA GLN A 124 6.05 20.05 2.51
C GLN A 124 7.29 19.42 3.15
N VAL A 125 8.49 19.91 2.80
CA VAL A 125 9.76 19.37 3.33
C VAL A 125 9.84 19.48 4.85
N ALA A 126 9.26 20.56 5.39
CA ALA A 126 9.27 20.82 6.84
C ALA A 126 8.61 19.67 7.63
N GLU A 127 7.54 19.06 7.10
CA GLU A 127 6.86 17.94 7.74
C GLU A 127 7.75 16.68 7.78
N VAL A 128 8.47 16.42 6.68
CA VAL A 128 9.43 15.30 6.63
C VAL A 128 10.63 15.55 7.53
N ASP A 129 11.14 16.79 7.59
CA ASP A 129 12.24 17.16 8.47
C ASP A 129 11.84 17.05 9.95
N GLN A 130 10.60 17.41 10.29
CA GLN A 130 10.05 17.18 11.63
C GLN A 130 9.97 15.68 11.96
N LEU A 131 9.46 14.84 11.06
CA LEU A 131 9.43 13.39 11.25
C LEU A 131 10.84 12.84 11.52
N ILE A 132 11.84 13.30 10.78
CA ILE A 132 13.23 12.86 10.96
C ILE A 132 13.74 13.25 12.36
N ALA A 133 13.50 14.49 12.79
CA ALA A 133 13.90 14.97 14.12
C ALA A 133 13.23 14.15 15.24
N GLU A 134 11.95 13.81 15.09
CA GLU A 134 11.22 12.93 16.01
C GLU A 134 11.82 11.51 16.06
N LEU A 135 12.18 10.94 14.91
CA LEU A 135 12.84 9.63 14.83
C LEU A 135 14.22 9.65 15.49
N ARG A 136 15.02 10.70 15.27
CA ARG A 136 16.32 10.85 15.94
C ARG A 136 16.17 10.91 17.44
N THR A 137 15.21 11.68 17.93
CA THR A 137 14.93 11.83 19.35
C THR A 137 14.51 10.51 19.98
N THR A 138 13.55 9.84 19.34
CA THR A 138 13.05 8.52 19.76
C THR A 138 14.17 7.48 19.80
N HIS A 139 15.06 7.48 18.80
CA HIS A 139 16.15 6.52 18.66
C HIS A 139 17.53 7.07 19.05
N ARG A 140 17.60 8.04 19.97
CA ARG A 140 18.85 8.71 20.37
C ARG A 140 19.94 7.76 20.89
N ARG A 141 19.56 6.61 21.43
CA ARG A 141 20.48 5.57 21.97
C ARG A 141 20.94 4.55 20.93
N ARG A 142 20.61 4.73 19.64
CA ARG A 142 21.01 3.85 18.54
C ARG A 142 22.09 4.54 17.69
N PRO A 143 23.38 4.48 18.06
CA PRO A 143 24.43 5.25 17.38
C PRO A 143 24.56 4.90 15.89
N ARG A 144 24.36 3.64 15.51
CA ARG A 144 24.36 3.23 14.09
C ARG A 144 23.24 3.90 13.28
N LEU A 145 22.06 4.08 13.88
CA LEU A 145 20.95 4.77 13.21
C LEU A 145 21.27 6.24 12.97
N GLN A 146 21.81 6.92 13.98
CA GLN A 146 22.24 8.31 13.87
C GLN A 146 23.29 8.46 12.76
N GLN A 147 24.30 7.58 12.72
CA GLN A 147 25.34 7.59 11.69
C GLN A 147 24.79 7.38 10.28
N GLU A 148 23.82 6.48 10.08
CA GLU A 148 23.20 6.26 8.77
C GLU A 148 22.32 7.45 8.36
N PHE A 149 21.68 8.14 9.32
CA PHE A 149 20.94 9.38 9.05
C PHE A 149 21.88 10.51 8.65
N ASP A 150 22.99 10.67 9.37
CA ASP A 150 24.04 11.65 9.06
C ASP A 150 24.64 11.38 7.68
N ARG A 151 24.94 10.12 7.37
CA ARG A 151 25.46 9.68 6.06
C ARG A 151 24.48 9.97 4.93
N ALA A 152 23.18 9.88 5.18
CA ALA A 152 22.13 10.21 4.23
C ALA A 152 21.83 11.73 4.14
N GLY A 153 22.51 12.57 4.92
CA GLY A 153 22.31 14.03 4.93
C GLY A 153 20.94 14.44 5.48
N LEU A 154 20.40 13.65 6.40
CA LEU A 154 19.11 13.92 7.06
C LEU A 154 19.32 14.87 8.25
N PRO A 155 18.45 15.87 8.44
CA PRO A 155 18.52 16.81 9.56
C PRO A 155 18.37 16.13 10.92
#